data_AF-A0A9D7RN14-F1
#
_entry.id   AF-A0A9D7RN14-F1
#
_cell.length_a   1.000
_cell.length_b   1.000
_cell.length_c   1.000
_cell.angle_alpha   90.00
_cell.angle_beta   90.00
_cell.angle_gamma   90.00
#
_symmetry.space_group_name_H-M   'P 1'
#
loop_
_entity.id
_entity.type
_entity.pdbx_description
1 polymer ?
#
loop_
_entity_poly.entity_id
_entity_poly.type
_entity_poly.pdbx_seq_one_letter_code
_entity_poly.pdbx_strand_id
1 'polypeptide(L)'
;MNRKTITRMQRLLPLWALLLVSHAAHAVSLVALSPGVWVDEAQQRIYLSDPSGQPEARSLEDARLLWRAEQPAKLLLALDHYWLALGQSGSSGRGKLLLIDSNTGSLHDELLIDLPAQVSASVLPEPLRQFDAVAREHPQGAQLHWRYLAQPLRGALLQADGSAVAGDGVKAEGVVDIVLRDDRLQATARPDLSADLGAPDPLVPEAQRLPTLGSHTRQFRSANADHTMSSGLAADTSQGLRWQWQLASTSGTSTTNAVELPFAYAPFLVLSSRLLYQAPPMGVATSAGRWQAAGVRLVLQDLGDGEVVWSIEALDQIFRGALPP
;
A
#
# COMPACT_ATOMS: atom_id res chain seq x y z
N MET A 1 46.76 -77.62 -11.00
CA MET A 1 45.72 -78.14 -11.93
C MET A 1 44.38 -78.08 -11.20
N ASN A 2 43.40 -77.35 -11.75
CA ASN A 2 41.98 -77.27 -11.33
C ASN A 2 41.68 -76.77 -9.90
N ARG A 3 40.62 -76.02 -9.56
CA ARG A 3 39.61 -75.13 -10.19
C ARG A 3 38.52 -74.99 -9.09
N LYS A 4 37.91 -73.81 -8.93
CA LYS A 4 36.60 -73.54 -8.25
C LYS A 4 36.63 -73.54 -6.70
N THR A 5 35.92 -72.67 -5.97
CA THR A 5 34.77 -71.79 -6.33
C THR A 5 34.71 -70.59 -5.38
N ILE A 6 34.28 -69.47 -5.96
CA ILE A 6 34.04 -68.14 -5.37
C ILE A 6 32.62 -68.11 -4.79
N THR A 7 32.44 -67.55 -3.59
CA THR A 7 31.15 -67.00 -3.15
C THR A 7 31.37 -65.59 -2.62
N ARG A 8 31.19 -64.60 -3.52
CA ARG A 8 31.20 -63.16 -3.22
C ARG A 8 29.81 -62.79 -2.68
N MET A 9 29.70 -62.47 -1.39
CA MET A 9 28.55 -61.72 -0.87
C MET A 9 28.80 -60.23 -1.11
N GLN A 10 28.15 -59.68 -2.13
CA GLN A 10 28.02 -58.24 -2.34
C GLN A 10 27.13 -57.66 -1.24
N ARG A 11 27.71 -56.88 -0.32
CA ARG A 11 26.97 -55.90 0.47
C ARG A 11 27.05 -54.57 -0.25
N LEU A 12 26.02 -54.26 -1.02
CA LEU A 12 25.72 -52.93 -1.53
C LEU A 12 25.13 -52.12 -0.37
N LEU A 13 25.88 -51.15 0.14
CA LEU A 13 25.38 -50.06 0.98
C LEU A 13 25.06 -48.88 0.04
N PRO A 14 23.80 -48.46 -0.12
CA PRO A 14 23.51 -47.19 -0.78
C PRO A 14 23.72 -46.07 0.25
N LEU A 15 24.71 -45.24 -0.01
CA LEU A 15 24.94 -43.97 0.69
C LEU A 15 23.83 -42.99 0.25
N TRP A 16 22.72 -42.94 0.99
CA TRP A 16 21.70 -41.91 0.80
C TRP A 16 22.21 -40.60 1.39
N ALA A 17 22.76 -39.74 0.54
CA ALA A 17 22.99 -38.35 0.87
C ALA A 17 21.62 -37.65 0.94
N LEU A 18 21.10 -37.48 2.16
CA LEU A 18 19.99 -36.58 2.46
C LEU A 18 20.46 -35.14 2.18
N LEU A 19 20.18 -34.65 0.98
CA LEU A 19 20.08 -33.23 0.70
C LEU A 19 18.85 -32.71 1.44
N LEU A 20 19.06 -32.31 2.70
CA LEU A 20 18.17 -31.39 3.39
C LEU A 20 18.23 -30.06 2.63
N VAL A 21 17.38 -29.91 1.62
CA VAL A 21 17.05 -28.59 1.09
C VAL A 21 16.26 -27.91 2.20
N SER A 22 16.99 -27.15 3.03
CA SER A 22 16.42 -26.13 3.88
C SER A 22 15.58 -25.22 2.99
N HIS A 23 14.27 -25.44 2.94
CA HIS A 23 13.36 -24.42 2.46
C HIS A 23 13.46 -23.29 3.46
N ALA A 24 14.36 -22.34 3.17
CA ALA A 24 14.28 -21.02 3.78
C ALA A 24 12.86 -20.55 3.47
N ALA A 25 12.03 -20.44 4.51
CA ALA A 25 10.74 -19.79 4.44
C ALA A 25 10.99 -18.43 3.82
N HIS A 26 10.67 -18.28 2.53
CA HIS A 26 10.73 -16.97 1.90
C HIS A 26 9.62 -16.16 2.56
N ALA A 27 10.09 -15.15 3.27
CA ALA A 27 9.30 -14.17 3.99
C ALA A 27 8.24 -13.55 3.06
N VAL A 28 7.19 -13.05 3.68
CA VAL A 28 6.05 -12.32 3.10
C VAL A 28 6.48 -11.54 1.84
N SER A 29 6.12 -12.05 0.66
CA SER A 29 6.51 -11.40 -0.60
C SER A 29 5.64 -10.19 -0.93
N LEU A 30 4.45 -10.11 -0.31
CA LEU A 30 3.46 -9.09 -0.55
C LEU A 30 3.44 -8.05 0.57
N VAL A 31 3.87 -6.83 0.27
CA VAL A 31 4.00 -5.72 1.22
C VAL A 31 3.01 -4.61 0.85
N ALA A 32 2.25 -4.12 1.82
CA ALA A 32 1.47 -2.89 1.67
C ALA A 32 2.41 -1.68 1.78
N LEU A 33 2.73 -1.04 0.65
CA LEU A 33 3.56 0.17 0.64
C LEU A 33 2.81 1.34 1.28
N SER A 34 1.54 1.49 0.93
CA SER A 34 0.61 2.47 1.46
C SER A 34 -0.83 1.96 1.25
N PRO A 35 -1.87 2.62 1.80
CA PRO A 35 -3.23 2.13 1.64
C PRO A 35 -3.58 1.94 0.15
N GLY A 36 -3.95 0.72 -0.24
CA GLY A 36 -4.31 0.40 -1.64
C GLY A 36 -3.13 0.25 -2.62
N VAL A 37 -1.88 0.36 -2.15
CA VAL A 37 -0.69 0.10 -2.97
C VAL A 37 0.08 -1.07 -2.37
N TRP A 38 0.25 -2.12 -3.16
CA TRP A 38 0.87 -3.38 -2.76
C TRP A 38 2.02 -3.74 -3.70
N VAL A 39 3.03 -4.41 -3.17
CA VAL A 39 4.23 -4.82 -3.89
C VAL A 39 4.45 -6.30 -3.64
N ASP A 40 4.50 -7.11 -4.69
CA ASP A 40 4.85 -8.53 -4.63
C ASP A 40 6.21 -8.76 -5.28
N GLU A 41 7.24 -8.86 -4.44
CA GLU A 41 8.62 -9.06 -4.90
C GLU A 41 8.82 -10.44 -5.53
N ALA A 42 8.13 -11.47 -5.04
CA ALA A 42 8.28 -12.82 -5.56
C ALA A 42 7.67 -12.95 -6.95
N GLN A 43 6.53 -12.29 -7.18
CA GLN A 43 5.88 -12.28 -8.50
C GLN A 43 6.38 -11.17 -9.42
N GLN A 44 7.25 -10.27 -8.95
CA GLN A 44 7.68 -9.05 -9.65
C GLN A 44 6.48 -8.20 -10.11
N ARG A 45 5.55 -7.95 -9.19
CA ARG A 45 4.31 -7.21 -9.46
C ARG A 45 4.12 -6.06 -8.48
N ILE A 46 3.46 -5.01 -8.95
CA ILE A 46 2.87 -3.95 -8.13
C ILE A 46 1.37 -3.91 -8.39
N TYR A 47 0.61 -3.60 -7.35
CA TYR A 47 -0.83 -3.44 -7.41
C TYR A 47 -1.21 -2.08 -6.86
N LEU A 48 -2.01 -1.33 -7.60
CA LEU A 48 -2.49 0.00 -7.22
C LEU A 48 -3.80 0.32 -7.95
N SER A 49 -4.50 1.36 -7.51
CA SER A 49 -5.59 1.94 -8.31
C SER A 49 -5.05 3.08 -9.17
N ASP A 50 -5.46 3.13 -10.44
CA ASP A 50 -5.18 4.25 -11.34
C ASP A 50 -5.93 5.53 -10.90
N PRO A 51 -5.71 6.70 -11.52
CA PRO A 51 -6.41 7.93 -11.15
C PRO A 51 -7.93 7.89 -11.25
N SER A 52 -8.49 6.95 -12.02
CA SER A 52 -9.95 6.71 -12.12
C SER A 52 -10.47 5.75 -11.03
N GLY A 53 -9.57 5.23 -10.20
CA GLY A 53 -9.85 4.30 -9.11
C GLY A 53 -9.90 2.83 -9.54
N GLN A 54 -9.58 2.49 -10.79
CA GLN A 54 -9.57 1.11 -11.26
C GLN A 54 -8.30 0.40 -10.75
N PRO A 55 -8.42 -0.72 -10.01
CA PRO A 55 -7.28 -1.53 -9.65
C PRO A 55 -6.52 -2.05 -10.87
N GLU A 56 -5.20 -2.06 -10.78
CA GLU A 56 -4.30 -2.57 -11.80
C GLU A 56 -3.22 -3.43 -11.15
N ALA A 57 -2.74 -4.43 -11.90
CA ALA A 57 -1.43 -5.01 -11.67
C ALA A 57 -0.48 -4.58 -12.78
N ARG A 58 0.74 -4.24 -12.38
CA ARG A 58 1.83 -3.91 -13.30
C ARG A 58 3.08 -4.69 -12.94
N SER A 59 3.92 -4.91 -13.94
CA SER A 59 5.27 -5.44 -13.78
C SER A 59 6.10 -4.48 -12.92
N LEU A 60 6.78 -5.00 -11.90
CA LEU A 60 7.68 -4.21 -11.04
C LEU A 60 8.92 -3.73 -11.81
N GLU A 61 9.33 -4.45 -12.85
CA GLU A 61 10.54 -4.15 -13.62
C GLU A 61 10.41 -2.88 -14.47
N ASP A 62 9.30 -2.75 -15.21
CA ASP A 62 9.10 -1.77 -16.27
C ASP A 62 7.74 -1.04 -16.20
N ALA A 63 6.96 -1.26 -15.14
CA ALA A 63 5.60 -0.74 -14.96
C ALA A 63 4.59 -1.12 -16.06
N ARG A 64 4.89 -2.14 -16.89
CA ARG A 64 3.98 -2.63 -17.92
C ARG A 64 2.68 -3.14 -17.28
N LEU A 65 1.54 -2.69 -17.82
CA LEU A 65 0.23 -3.15 -17.40
C LEU A 65 0.06 -4.65 -17.69
N LEU A 66 -0.29 -5.41 -16.65
CA LEU A 66 -0.58 -6.84 -16.74
C LEU A 66 -2.08 -7.06 -16.83
N TRP A 67 -2.83 -6.40 -15.95
CA TRP A 67 -4.29 -6.38 -15.99
C TRP A 67 -4.85 -5.12 -15.32
N ARG A 68 -6.10 -4.80 -15.63
CA ARG A 68 -6.90 -3.75 -15.00
C ARG A 68 -8.29 -4.29 -14.71
N ALA A 69 -8.80 -4.05 -13.50
CA ALA A 69 -10.15 -4.41 -13.12
C ALA A 69 -11.18 -3.46 -13.74
N GLU A 70 -12.38 -3.95 -14.03
CA GLU A 70 -13.40 -3.20 -14.78
C GLU A 70 -14.05 -2.05 -14.00
N GLN A 71 -14.07 -2.15 -12.66
CA GLN A 71 -14.77 -1.19 -11.81
C GLN A 71 -13.84 -0.57 -10.76
N PRO A 72 -14.11 0.69 -10.35
CA PRO A 72 -13.33 1.35 -9.32
C PRO A 72 -13.38 0.60 -7.98
N ALA A 73 -12.21 0.34 -7.42
CA ALA A 73 -12.05 -0.33 -6.14
C ALA A 73 -10.72 0.00 -5.47
N LYS A 74 -10.65 -0.18 -4.15
CA LYS A 74 -9.43 -0.11 -3.35
C LYS A 74 -9.08 -1.51 -2.85
N LEU A 75 -7.92 -2.02 -3.23
CA LEU A 75 -7.41 -3.32 -2.77
C LEU A 75 -7.09 -3.25 -1.27
N LEU A 76 -7.69 -4.12 -0.47
CA LEU A 76 -7.61 -4.08 0.99
C LEU A 76 -6.75 -5.19 1.58
N LEU A 77 -6.81 -6.39 1.00
CA LEU A 77 -6.12 -7.57 1.50
C LEU A 77 -6.07 -8.63 0.40
N ALA A 78 -4.95 -9.34 0.28
CA ALA A 78 -4.86 -10.52 -0.56
C ALA A 78 -5.39 -11.74 0.20
N LEU A 79 -6.21 -12.55 -0.48
CA LEU A 79 -6.80 -13.79 0.02
C LEU A 79 -6.52 -14.89 -1.01
N ASP A 80 -5.47 -15.67 -0.80
CA ASP A 80 -5.02 -16.73 -1.72
C ASP A 80 -4.88 -16.24 -3.18
N HIS A 81 -5.84 -16.58 -4.04
CA HIS A 81 -5.86 -16.21 -5.47
C HIS A 81 -6.64 -14.93 -5.78
N TYR A 82 -7.21 -14.29 -4.76
CA TYR A 82 -8.07 -13.14 -4.90
C TYR A 82 -7.56 -11.93 -4.12
N TRP A 83 -8.03 -10.77 -4.53
CA TRP A 83 -8.02 -9.56 -3.74
C TRP A 83 -9.40 -9.35 -3.13
N LEU A 84 -9.44 -9.16 -1.82
CA LEU A 84 -10.55 -8.45 -1.19
C LEU A 84 -10.39 -6.96 -1.44
N ALA A 85 -11.41 -6.34 -2.02
CA ALA A 85 -11.40 -4.92 -2.33
C ALA A 85 -12.68 -4.22 -1.88
N LEU A 86 -12.56 -2.94 -1.53
CA LEU A 86 -13.71 -2.04 -1.36
C LEU A 86 -14.09 -1.51 -2.74
N GLY A 87 -15.30 -1.80 -3.22
CA GLY A 87 -15.84 -1.26 -4.46
C GLY A 87 -16.68 0.00 -4.24
N GLN A 88 -16.96 0.73 -5.32
CA GLN A 88 -17.87 1.88 -5.29
C GLN A 88 -19.34 1.43 -5.14
N SER A 89 -20.02 1.79 -4.04
CA SER A 89 -21.43 1.41 -3.81
C SER A 89 -22.45 2.33 -4.48
N GLY A 90 -22.05 3.56 -4.84
CA GLY A 90 -22.90 4.56 -5.52
C GLY A 90 -24.04 5.14 -4.67
N SER A 91 -24.20 4.72 -3.42
CA SER A 91 -25.26 5.20 -2.51
C SER A 91 -24.82 5.15 -1.05
N SER A 92 -25.34 6.09 -0.24
CA SER A 92 -25.11 6.08 1.21
C SER A 92 -25.88 4.94 1.89
N GLY A 93 -25.37 4.45 3.02
CA GLY A 93 -25.94 3.34 3.77
C GLY A 93 -25.60 1.95 3.24
N ARG A 94 -24.80 1.87 2.17
CA ARG A 94 -24.31 0.61 1.61
C ARG A 94 -22.81 0.67 1.36
N GLY A 95 -22.11 -0.39 1.75
CA GLY A 95 -20.75 -0.69 1.30
C GLY A 95 -20.79 -1.79 0.24
N LYS A 96 -19.79 -1.81 -0.63
CA LYS A 96 -19.62 -2.86 -1.65
C LYS A 96 -18.26 -3.51 -1.46
N LEU A 97 -18.25 -4.81 -1.25
CA LEU A 97 -17.04 -5.63 -1.20
C LEU A 97 -16.94 -6.44 -2.47
N LEU A 98 -15.73 -6.52 -3.01
CA LEU A 98 -15.42 -7.22 -4.24
C LEU A 98 -14.37 -8.28 -3.96
N LEU A 99 -14.52 -9.41 -4.64
CA LEU A 99 -13.48 -10.43 -4.77
C LEU A 99 -12.95 -10.39 -6.20
N ILE A 100 -11.69 -10.00 -6.37
CA ILE A 100 -11.06 -9.76 -7.68
C ILE A 100 -9.96 -10.81 -7.89
N ASP A 101 -9.96 -11.50 -9.02
CA ASP A 101 -8.88 -12.44 -9.36
C ASP A 101 -7.52 -11.72 -9.44
N SER A 102 -6.53 -12.21 -8.69
CA SER A 102 -5.21 -11.58 -8.59
C SER A 102 -4.35 -11.67 -9.86
N ASN A 103 -4.68 -12.57 -10.77
CA ASN A 103 -3.95 -12.81 -12.02
C ASN A 103 -4.59 -12.15 -13.23
N THR A 104 -5.91 -11.98 -13.23
CA THR A 104 -6.65 -11.42 -14.38
C THR A 104 -7.29 -10.07 -14.10
N GLY A 105 -7.46 -9.68 -12.83
CA GLY A 105 -8.23 -8.50 -12.44
C GLY A 105 -9.74 -8.65 -12.64
N SER A 106 -10.22 -9.85 -12.98
CA SER A 106 -11.65 -10.10 -13.22
C SER A 106 -12.42 -10.15 -11.91
N LEU A 107 -13.65 -9.64 -11.92
CA LEU A 107 -14.55 -9.75 -10.78
C LEU A 107 -15.01 -11.21 -10.62
N HIS A 108 -14.77 -11.78 -9.45
CA HIS A 108 -15.22 -13.13 -9.10
C HIS A 108 -16.57 -13.09 -8.36
N ASP A 109 -16.66 -12.27 -7.31
CA ASP A 109 -17.88 -12.12 -6.51
C ASP A 109 -18.04 -10.68 -6.01
N GLU A 110 -19.27 -10.30 -5.71
CA GLU A 110 -19.63 -8.99 -5.14
C GLU A 110 -20.61 -9.19 -3.98
N LEU A 111 -20.39 -8.45 -2.89
CA LEU A 111 -21.26 -8.43 -1.74
C LEU A 111 -21.58 -7.00 -1.31
N LEU A 112 -22.86 -6.69 -1.16
CA LEU A 112 -23.30 -5.46 -0.51
C LEU A 112 -23.43 -5.67 1.00
N ILE A 113 -22.86 -4.74 1.76
CA ILE A 113 -22.97 -4.69 3.22
C ILE A 113 -23.80 -3.48 3.63
N ASP A 114 -24.58 -3.64 4.70
CA ASP A 114 -25.33 -2.54 5.30
C ASP A 114 -24.40 -1.65 6.12
N LEU A 115 -24.51 -0.34 5.91
CA LEU A 115 -23.83 0.69 6.69
C LEU A 115 -24.88 1.65 7.26
N PRO A 116 -24.56 2.46 8.28
CA PRO A 116 -25.45 3.52 8.72
C PRO A 116 -25.85 4.44 7.56
N ALA A 117 -27.11 4.87 7.51
CA ALA A 117 -27.70 5.56 6.35
C ALA A 117 -26.91 6.79 5.86
N GLN A 118 -26.21 7.46 6.76
CA GLN A 118 -25.41 8.64 6.51
C GLN A 118 -23.98 8.34 6.00
N VAL A 119 -23.53 7.09 6.03
CA VAL A 119 -22.18 6.68 5.63
C VAL A 119 -22.12 6.46 4.12
N SER A 120 -21.18 7.11 3.45
CA SER A 120 -20.81 6.88 2.05
C SER A 120 -19.50 6.12 2.00
N ALA A 121 -19.52 4.86 1.53
CA ALA A 121 -18.33 4.05 1.33
C ALA A 121 -17.74 4.27 -0.07
N SER A 122 -17.23 5.48 -0.31
CA SER A 122 -16.64 5.86 -1.59
C SER A 122 -15.18 5.44 -1.68
N VAL A 123 -14.78 4.89 -2.82
CA VAL A 123 -13.38 4.61 -3.16
C VAL A 123 -12.71 5.89 -3.66
N LEU A 124 -13.46 6.70 -4.41
CA LEU A 124 -13.00 7.97 -4.93
C LEU A 124 -13.08 9.05 -3.85
N PRO A 125 -12.10 9.96 -3.78
CA PRO A 125 -12.09 11.03 -2.80
C PRO A 125 -13.29 11.96 -3.02
N GLU A 126 -14.01 12.26 -1.94
CA GLU A 126 -15.16 13.16 -1.94
C GLU A 126 -14.84 14.46 -1.16
N PRO A 127 -15.42 15.62 -1.55
CA PRO A 127 -15.24 16.85 -0.80
C PRO A 127 -15.69 16.70 0.66
N LEU A 128 -14.79 17.01 1.61
CA LEU A 128 -15.04 17.00 3.05
C LEU A 128 -15.57 15.67 3.61
N ARG A 129 -15.42 14.57 2.86
CA ARG A 129 -15.88 13.23 3.23
C ARG A 129 -14.73 12.26 3.05
N GLN A 130 -14.57 11.37 4.00
CA GLN A 130 -13.52 10.37 3.99
C GLN A 130 -14.09 9.06 4.52
N PHE A 131 -13.90 7.98 3.75
CA PHE A 131 -14.17 6.62 4.17
C PHE A 131 -12.85 5.85 4.15
N ASP A 132 -12.30 5.63 5.34
CA ASP A 132 -11.10 4.82 5.51
C ASP A 132 -11.51 3.38 5.80
N ALA A 133 -10.87 2.43 5.14
CA ALA A 133 -11.05 1.01 5.41
C ALA A 133 -9.70 0.28 5.33
N VAL A 134 -9.50 -0.65 6.26
CA VAL A 134 -8.40 -1.62 6.24
C VAL A 134 -8.98 -3.01 6.49
N ALA A 135 -8.47 -4.01 5.78
CA ALA A 135 -8.77 -5.40 6.08
C ALA A 135 -7.53 -6.07 6.67
N ARG A 136 -7.74 -6.89 7.69
CA ARG A 136 -6.68 -7.67 8.35
C ARG A 136 -7.03 -9.14 8.25
N GLU A 137 -6.02 -9.99 8.15
CA GLU A 137 -6.22 -11.42 8.31
C GLU A 137 -6.78 -11.72 9.71
N HIS A 138 -7.70 -12.66 9.76
CA HIS A 138 -8.31 -13.15 10.99
C HIS A 138 -8.38 -14.68 10.91
N PRO A 139 -8.29 -15.45 12.01
CA PRO A 139 -8.27 -16.92 11.94
C PRO A 139 -9.42 -17.59 11.19
N GLN A 140 -10.54 -16.87 10.99
CA GLN A 140 -11.72 -17.35 10.28
C GLN A 140 -11.95 -16.68 8.91
N GLY A 141 -11.00 -15.86 8.43
CA GLY A 141 -11.11 -15.11 7.18
C GLY A 141 -10.39 -13.76 7.27
N ALA A 142 -11.12 -12.68 7.08
CA ALA A 142 -10.62 -11.32 7.22
C ALA A 142 -11.54 -10.49 8.12
N GLN A 143 -10.99 -9.44 8.72
CA GLN A 143 -11.76 -8.45 9.46
C GLN A 143 -11.55 -7.08 8.83
N LEU A 144 -12.65 -6.48 8.36
CA LEU A 144 -12.69 -5.14 7.80
C LEU A 144 -12.99 -4.15 8.93
N HIS A 145 -12.06 -3.24 9.18
CA HIS A 145 -12.29 -2.08 10.03
C HIS A 145 -12.49 -0.86 9.14
N TRP A 146 -13.51 -0.06 9.43
CA TRP A 146 -13.80 1.14 8.66
C TRP A 146 -14.14 2.31 9.56
N ARG A 147 -13.86 3.51 9.05
CA ARG A 147 -14.23 4.79 9.66
C ARG A 147 -14.70 5.75 8.59
N TYR A 148 -15.79 6.44 8.88
CA TYR A 148 -16.36 7.49 8.08
C TYR A 148 -16.28 8.83 8.82
N LEU A 149 -15.80 9.84 8.13
CA LEU A 149 -15.79 11.23 8.56
C LEU A 149 -16.42 12.10 7.48
N ALA A 150 -17.40 12.91 7.84
CA ALA A 150 -17.95 13.95 6.98
C ALA A 150 -17.99 15.27 7.74
N GLN A 151 -17.43 16.31 7.15
CA GLN A 151 -17.55 17.67 7.66
C GLN A 151 -18.61 18.42 6.85
N PRO A 152 -19.37 19.33 7.48
CA PRO A 152 -20.29 20.18 6.75
C PRO A 152 -19.50 21.08 5.78
N LEU A 153 -20.06 21.30 4.59
CA LEU A 153 -19.60 22.39 3.71
C LEU A 153 -19.82 23.71 4.44
N ARG A 154 -18.73 24.49 4.59
CA ARG A 154 -18.79 25.84 5.17
C ARG A 154 -18.36 26.83 4.09
N GLY A 155 -19.34 27.46 3.47
CA GLY A 155 -19.15 28.60 2.56
C GLY A 155 -19.31 29.93 3.27
N ALA A 156 -18.93 31.03 2.61
CA ALA A 156 -19.27 32.37 3.07
C ALA A 156 -20.77 32.61 2.83
N LEU A 157 -21.54 32.80 3.91
CA LEU A 157 -22.91 33.29 3.80
C LEU A 157 -22.86 34.75 3.32
N LEU A 158 -23.11 35.00 2.04
CA LEU A 158 -23.13 36.36 1.48
C LEU A 158 -24.27 37.21 2.08
N GLN A 159 -25.27 36.58 2.70
CA GLN A 159 -26.28 37.19 3.57
C GLN A 159 -26.65 36.19 4.68
N ALA A 160 -26.08 36.35 5.87
CA ALA A 160 -26.47 35.55 7.03
C ALA A 160 -27.64 36.24 7.74
N ASP A 161 -28.83 35.62 7.73
CA ASP A 161 -29.98 36.03 8.55
C ASP A 161 -29.87 35.55 10.02
N GLY A 162 -28.68 35.13 10.43
CA GLY A 162 -28.39 34.66 11.80
C GLY A 162 -28.99 33.28 12.13
N SER A 163 -29.65 32.61 11.18
CA SER A 163 -30.33 31.32 11.43
C SER A 163 -29.53 30.09 11.01
N ALA A 164 -28.39 30.27 10.36
CA ALA A 164 -27.55 29.17 9.87
C ALA A 164 -26.79 28.48 11.02
N VAL A 165 -27.35 27.38 11.53
CA VAL A 165 -26.65 26.48 12.46
C VAL A 165 -25.72 25.58 11.64
N ALA A 166 -24.41 25.72 11.85
CA ALA A 166 -23.44 24.78 11.29
C ALA A 166 -23.64 23.40 11.93
N GLY A 167 -23.91 22.37 11.13
CA GLY A 167 -24.01 21.00 11.63
C GLY A 167 -22.67 20.49 12.18
N ASP A 168 -22.71 19.54 13.11
CA ASP A 168 -21.51 19.01 13.80
C ASP A 168 -20.68 18.00 12.96
N GLY A 169 -21.08 17.76 11.70
CA GLY A 169 -20.51 16.71 10.86
C GLY A 169 -21.00 15.32 11.27
N VAL A 170 -20.47 14.29 10.60
CA VAL A 170 -20.76 12.89 10.88
C VAL A 170 -19.47 12.16 11.14
N LYS A 171 -19.41 11.41 12.24
CA LYS A 171 -18.38 10.41 12.49
C LYS A 171 -19.07 9.07 12.75
N ALA A 172 -18.65 8.05 12.04
CA ALA A 172 -19.11 6.68 12.24
C ALA A 172 -17.94 5.71 12.03
N GLU A 173 -18.00 4.56 12.66
CA GLU A 173 -17.01 3.51 12.51
C GLU A 173 -17.65 2.15 12.73
N GLY A 174 -17.00 1.09 12.28
CA GLY A 174 -17.50 -0.25 12.48
C GLY A 174 -16.52 -1.32 12.04
N VAL A 175 -16.89 -2.55 12.37
CA VAL A 175 -16.12 -3.74 12.07
C VAL A 175 -17.03 -4.77 11.40
N VAL A 176 -16.50 -5.45 10.39
CA VAL A 176 -17.21 -6.50 9.64
C VAL A 176 -16.28 -7.69 9.51
N ASP A 177 -16.72 -8.85 9.97
CA ASP A 177 -16.03 -10.11 9.69
C ASP A 177 -16.39 -10.56 8.28
N ILE A 178 -15.39 -10.95 7.51
CA ILE A 178 -15.48 -11.40 6.13
C ILE A 178 -14.97 -12.83 6.06
N VAL A 179 -15.79 -13.72 5.52
CA VAL A 179 -15.45 -15.12 5.34
C VAL A 179 -15.66 -15.49 3.88
N LEU A 180 -14.70 -16.22 3.31
CA LEU A 180 -14.85 -16.84 2.01
C LEU A 180 -15.36 -18.28 2.21
N ARG A 181 -16.57 -18.58 1.72
CA ARG A 181 -17.13 -19.95 1.74
C ARG A 181 -17.57 -20.33 0.34
N ASP A 182 -17.05 -21.45 -0.17
CA ASP A 182 -17.31 -21.92 -1.52
C ASP A 182 -17.06 -20.82 -2.58
N ASP A 183 -15.93 -20.11 -2.43
CA ASP A 183 -15.52 -18.94 -3.23
C ASP A 183 -16.50 -17.74 -3.22
N ARG A 184 -17.42 -17.70 -2.26
CA ARG A 184 -18.36 -16.58 -2.09
C ARG A 184 -18.10 -15.77 -0.84
N LEU A 185 -18.21 -14.46 -0.96
CA LEU A 185 -18.09 -13.53 0.15
C LEU A 185 -19.30 -13.65 1.08
N GLN A 186 -19.02 -13.77 2.37
CA GLN A 186 -19.99 -13.60 3.45
C GLN A 186 -19.48 -12.54 4.41
N ALA A 187 -20.36 -11.64 4.84
CA ALA A 187 -20.03 -10.57 5.76
C ALA A 187 -20.96 -10.58 6.96
N THR A 188 -20.40 -10.41 8.16
CA THR A 188 -21.15 -10.29 9.41
C THR A 188 -20.68 -9.05 10.15
N ALA A 189 -21.60 -8.11 10.41
CA ALA A 189 -21.28 -6.92 11.20
C ALA A 189 -20.94 -7.30 12.65
N ARG A 190 -19.94 -6.63 13.22
CA ARG A 190 -19.45 -6.83 14.58
C ARG A 190 -19.64 -5.55 15.41
N PRO A 191 -20.88 -5.27 15.86
CA PRO A 191 -21.16 -4.06 16.64
C PRO A 191 -20.52 -4.09 18.04
N ASP A 192 -20.03 -5.25 18.45
CA ASP A 192 -19.30 -5.47 19.70
C ASP A 192 -17.81 -5.06 19.64
N LEU A 193 -17.30 -4.72 18.44
CA LEU A 193 -15.90 -4.35 18.24
C LEU A 193 -15.75 -2.88 17.80
N SER A 194 -14.62 -2.28 18.17
CA SER A 194 -14.23 -0.94 17.71
C SER A 194 -13.30 -1.05 16.50
N ALA A 195 -13.40 -0.08 15.59
CA ALA A 195 -12.56 -0.05 14.40
C ALA A 195 -11.10 0.26 14.76
N ASP A 196 -10.17 -0.56 14.27
CA ASP A 196 -8.74 -0.31 14.37
C ASP A 196 -8.13 -0.13 12.96
N LEU A 197 -8.03 1.12 12.56
CA LEU A 197 -7.38 1.54 11.32
C LEU A 197 -5.86 1.71 11.45
N GLY A 198 -5.27 1.35 12.59
CA GLY A 198 -3.86 1.59 12.87
C GLY A 198 -2.93 0.85 11.91
N ALA A 199 -2.32 1.58 10.98
CA ALA A 199 -1.09 1.15 10.33
C ALA A 199 0.09 1.30 11.31
N PRO A 200 1.17 0.53 11.16
CA PRO A 200 2.40 0.80 11.90
C PRO A 200 2.80 2.27 11.71
N ASP A 201 3.06 2.99 12.81
CA ASP A 201 3.57 4.36 12.73
C ASP A 201 4.90 4.32 11.95
N PRO A 202 5.02 5.03 10.81
CA PRO A 202 6.28 5.06 10.10
C PRO A 202 7.38 5.71 10.93
N LEU A 203 7.08 6.55 11.93
CA LEU A 203 8.09 7.18 12.77
C LEU A 203 8.79 6.15 13.66
N VAL A 204 10.12 6.08 13.56
CA VAL A 204 10.93 5.24 14.44
C VAL A 204 11.06 5.90 15.82
N PRO A 205 10.67 5.19 16.90
CA PRO A 205 10.84 5.69 18.27
C PRO A 205 12.30 5.99 18.57
N GLU A 206 12.57 7.01 19.39
CA GLU A 206 13.93 7.48 19.70
C GLU A 206 14.87 6.35 20.15
N ALA A 207 14.38 5.42 20.99
CA ALA A 207 15.13 4.27 21.49
C ALA A 207 15.53 3.25 20.40
N GLN A 208 14.90 3.28 19.22
CA GLN A 208 15.13 2.36 18.10
C GLN A 208 15.86 3.01 16.92
N ARG A 209 16.22 4.30 17.03
CA ARG A 209 16.86 5.03 15.94
C ARG A 209 18.26 4.50 15.67
N LEU A 210 18.58 4.36 14.38
CA LEU A 210 19.89 3.93 13.93
C LEU A 210 20.90 5.07 14.13
N PRO A 211 22.01 4.84 14.85
CA PRO A 211 23.04 5.87 15.05
C PRO A 211 23.67 6.35 13.74
N THR A 212 23.74 5.47 12.72
CA THR A 212 24.31 5.77 11.40
C THR A 212 23.54 6.84 10.63
N LEU A 213 22.24 7.01 10.91
CA LEU A 213 21.38 8.05 10.34
C LEU A 213 21.24 9.27 11.27
N GLY A 214 22.01 9.30 12.36
CA GLY A 214 21.93 10.30 13.43
C GLY A 214 20.82 9.99 14.43
N SER A 215 21.19 9.74 15.69
CA SER A 215 20.23 9.39 16.76
C SER A 215 19.19 10.48 17.08
N HIS A 216 19.52 11.74 16.79
CA HIS A 216 18.66 12.90 17.08
C HIS A 216 17.81 13.32 15.88
N THR A 217 17.98 12.69 14.71
CA THR A 217 17.19 12.98 13.53
C THR A 217 15.87 12.20 13.60
N ARG A 218 14.83 12.73 12.94
CA ARG A 218 13.62 11.95 12.73
C ARG A 218 13.93 10.85 11.71
N GLN A 219 13.53 9.64 12.05
CA GLN A 219 13.77 8.46 11.24
C GLN A 219 12.44 7.78 10.92
N PHE A 220 12.31 7.26 9.71
CA PHE A 220 11.10 6.64 9.21
C PHE A 220 11.37 5.22 8.75
N ARG A 221 10.48 4.31 9.10
CA ARG A 221 10.54 2.90 8.75
C ARG A 221 10.00 2.69 7.34
N SER A 222 10.66 1.83 6.58
CA SER A 222 10.15 1.30 5.31
C SER A 222 8.91 0.43 5.53
N ALA A 223 8.12 0.22 4.47
CA ALA A 223 6.87 -0.53 4.54
C ALA A 223 7.03 -1.99 5.04
N ASN A 224 8.16 -2.64 4.72
CA ASN A 224 8.47 -3.99 5.20
C ASN A 224 9.30 -4.02 6.49
N ALA A 225 9.58 -2.85 7.09
CA ALA A 225 10.39 -2.69 8.28
C ALA A 225 11.89 -3.05 8.17
N ASP A 226 12.41 -3.42 7.00
CA ASP A 226 13.82 -3.85 6.86
C ASP A 226 14.80 -2.68 6.76
N HIS A 227 14.31 -1.51 6.35
CA HIS A 227 15.10 -0.29 6.17
C HIS A 227 14.53 0.88 6.97
N THR A 228 15.41 1.81 7.30
CA THR A 228 15.09 3.10 7.94
C THR A 228 15.63 4.23 7.07
N MET A 229 14.91 5.34 7.02
CA MET A 229 15.25 6.55 6.30
C MET A 229 15.34 7.74 7.25
N SER A 230 16.30 8.64 7.04
CA SER A 230 16.30 9.98 7.63
C SER A 230 16.39 11.02 6.53
N SER A 231 15.82 12.20 6.79
CA SER A 231 15.84 13.31 5.84
C SER A 231 16.59 14.51 6.38
N GLY A 232 17.58 14.98 5.61
CA GLY A 232 18.29 16.22 5.81
C GLY A 232 17.97 17.24 4.71
N LEU A 233 18.50 18.46 4.83
CA LEU A 233 18.43 19.44 3.75
C LEU A 233 19.44 19.08 2.66
N ALA A 234 19.02 19.16 1.40
CA ALA A 234 19.92 19.03 0.27
C ALA A 234 20.91 20.22 0.20
N ALA A 235 22.13 19.97 -0.31
CA ALA A 235 23.16 21.00 -0.43
C ALA A 235 22.83 22.03 -1.52
N ASP A 236 22.24 21.56 -2.63
CA ASP A 236 21.67 22.39 -3.67
C ASP A 236 20.15 22.31 -3.59
N THR A 237 19.50 23.47 -3.52
CA THR A 237 18.02 23.59 -3.55
C THR A 237 17.52 24.19 -4.85
N SER A 238 18.43 24.45 -5.79
CA SER A 238 18.08 24.76 -7.16
C SER A 238 17.23 23.60 -7.70
N GLN A 239 16.19 23.90 -8.47
CA GLN A 239 15.20 22.92 -8.96
C GLN A 239 14.18 22.40 -7.94
N GLY A 240 14.16 22.91 -6.70
CA GLY A 240 13.12 22.56 -5.72
C GLY A 240 13.33 21.22 -5.03
N LEU A 241 14.46 20.55 -5.28
CA LEU A 241 14.94 19.40 -4.51
C LEU A 241 15.46 19.90 -3.17
N ARG A 242 14.65 19.78 -2.12
CA ARG A 242 14.95 20.42 -0.83
C ARG A 242 15.47 19.44 0.20
N TRP A 243 15.23 18.15 0.00
CA TRP A 243 15.48 17.12 0.98
C TRP A 243 16.42 16.07 0.42
N GLN A 244 17.36 15.65 1.25
CA GLN A 244 18.24 14.53 0.97
C GLN A 244 17.88 13.39 1.91
N TRP A 245 17.48 12.26 1.34
CA TRP A 245 17.15 11.04 2.06
C TRP A 245 18.39 10.17 2.19
N GLN A 246 18.67 9.73 3.41
CA GLN A 246 19.68 8.72 3.70
C GLN A 246 18.96 7.46 4.18
N LEU A 247 19.37 6.31 3.64
CA LEU A 247 18.74 5.01 3.91
C LEU A 247 19.77 4.11 4.61
N ALA A 248 19.30 3.32 5.57
CA ALA A 248 20.10 2.27 6.18
C ALA A 248 19.24 1.03 6.41
N SER A 249 19.84 -0.14 6.19
CA SER A 249 19.28 -1.41 6.68
C SER A 249 19.14 -1.35 8.20
N THR A 250 18.14 -2.05 8.74
CA THR A 250 17.98 -2.27 10.19
C THR A 250 19.17 -2.96 10.84
N SER A 251 20.01 -3.65 10.07
CA SER A 251 21.32 -4.15 10.53
C SER A 251 22.37 -3.06 10.76
N GLY A 252 22.04 -1.80 10.46
CA GLY A 252 22.90 -0.63 10.61
C GLY A 252 23.77 -0.32 9.38
N THR A 253 23.68 -1.11 8.31
CA THR A 253 24.44 -0.86 7.08
C THR A 253 23.78 0.27 6.29
N SER A 254 24.47 1.42 6.18
CA SER A 254 24.01 2.55 5.36
C SER A 254 24.12 2.22 3.87
N THR A 255 23.16 2.67 3.07
CA THR A 255 23.37 2.77 1.62
C THR A 255 24.38 3.90 1.36
N THR A 256 25.23 3.73 0.37
CA THR A 256 26.29 4.70 0.07
C THR A 256 25.74 5.97 -0.58
N ASN A 257 24.58 5.87 -1.24
CA ASN A 257 24.00 6.95 -2.00
C ASN A 257 22.76 7.50 -1.30
N ALA A 258 22.70 8.83 -1.24
CA ALA A 258 21.56 9.57 -0.77
C ALA A 258 20.66 9.98 -1.95
N VAL A 259 19.37 10.11 -1.71
CA VAL A 259 18.38 10.46 -2.75
C VAL A 259 17.86 11.87 -2.52
N GLU A 260 17.91 12.72 -3.52
CA GLU A 260 17.40 14.10 -3.42
C GLU A 260 15.96 14.19 -3.92
N LEU A 261 15.06 14.70 -3.08
CA LEU A 261 13.62 14.76 -3.33
C LEU A 261 13.02 16.11 -2.88
N PRO A 262 11.89 16.52 -3.47
CA PRO A 262 11.22 17.77 -3.08
C PRO A 262 10.43 17.66 -1.76
N PHE A 263 10.38 16.48 -1.13
CA PHE A 263 9.64 16.23 0.11
C PHE A 263 10.48 15.46 1.14
N ALA A 264 10.20 15.70 2.42
CA ALA A 264 10.97 15.13 3.54
C ALA A 264 10.64 13.66 3.81
N TYR A 265 9.51 13.16 3.36
CA TYR A 265 9.07 11.79 3.62
C TYR A 265 7.98 11.37 2.63
N ALA A 266 8.02 10.10 2.25
CA ALA A 266 6.92 9.36 1.64
C ALA A 266 7.02 7.88 2.01
N PRO A 267 5.92 7.11 2.00
CA PRO A 267 5.97 5.67 2.15
C PRO A 267 6.91 5.06 1.11
N PHE A 268 7.81 4.18 1.56
CA PHE A 268 8.90 3.67 0.74
C PHE A 268 9.25 2.21 1.07
N LEU A 269 9.87 1.56 0.10
CA LEU A 269 10.43 0.21 0.16
C LEU A 269 11.77 0.20 -0.57
N VAL A 270 12.75 -0.51 -0.03
CA VAL A 270 14.05 -0.72 -0.69
C VAL A 270 14.06 -2.13 -1.27
N LEU A 271 14.19 -2.22 -2.58
CA LEU A 271 14.13 -3.43 -3.38
C LEU A 271 15.51 -3.70 -3.97
N SER A 272 16.34 -4.48 -3.26
CA SER A 272 17.74 -4.69 -3.62
C SER A 272 18.51 -3.36 -3.76
N SER A 273 18.76 -2.88 -4.99
CA SER A 273 19.43 -1.60 -5.30
C SER A 273 18.48 -0.51 -5.75
N ARG A 274 17.16 -0.68 -5.60
CA ARG A 274 16.14 0.28 -6.05
C ARG A 274 15.32 0.80 -4.88
N LEU A 275 14.90 2.06 -4.98
CA LEU A 275 13.96 2.69 -4.07
C LEU A 275 12.60 2.79 -4.74
N LEU A 276 11.60 2.14 -4.16
CA LEU A 276 10.20 2.28 -4.54
C LEU A 276 9.51 3.20 -3.52
N TYR A 277 8.86 4.26 -3.98
CA TYR A 277 8.16 5.19 -3.08
C TYR A 277 6.91 5.79 -3.71
N GLN A 278 5.95 6.17 -2.86
CA GLN A 278 4.73 6.86 -3.30
C GLN A 278 4.90 8.38 -3.19
N ALA A 279 5.30 9.03 -4.27
CA ALA A 279 5.44 10.47 -4.32
C ALA A 279 4.09 11.18 -4.09
N PRO A 280 4.03 12.20 -3.20
CA PRO A 280 2.85 13.01 -3.03
C PRO A 280 2.59 13.86 -4.29
N PRO A 281 1.36 14.40 -4.45
CA PRO A 281 1.06 15.34 -5.52
C PRO A 281 1.97 16.56 -5.41
N MET A 282 2.53 16.97 -6.53
CA MET A 282 3.47 18.08 -6.59
C MET A 282 3.26 18.88 -7.86
N GLY A 283 3.53 20.19 -7.77
CA GLY A 283 3.69 21.02 -8.95
C GLY A 283 5.11 21.54 -9.02
N VAL A 284 5.69 21.52 -10.21
CA VAL A 284 7.03 22.00 -10.48
C VAL A 284 6.97 22.99 -11.64
N ALA A 285 7.69 24.10 -11.51
CA ALA A 285 7.91 25.00 -12.62
C ALA A 285 8.96 24.38 -13.55
N THR A 286 8.59 24.14 -14.80
CA THR A 286 9.53 23.75 -15.86
C THR A 286 10.57 24.84 -16.10
N SER A 287 11.70 24.51 -16.75
CA SER A 287 12.72 25.49 -17.16
C SER A 287 12.17 26.61 -18.06
N ALA A 288 11.05 26.38 -18.73
CA ALA A 288 10.32 27.36 -19.52
C ALA A 288 9.33 28.22 -18.71
N GLY A 289 9.32 28.12 -17.38
CA GLY A 289 8.42 28.84 -16.48
C GLY A 289 6.97 28.33 -16.48
N ARG A 290 6.66 27.24 -17.20
CA ARG A 290 5.33 26.62 -17.16
C ARG A 290 5.18 25.76 -15.93
N TRP A 291 4.05 25.87 -15.24
CA TRP A 291 3.70 25.00 -14.13
C TRP A 291 3.23 23.64 -14.65
N GLN A 292 3.83 22.57 -14.15
CA GLN A 292 3.39 21.20 -14.39
C GLN A 292 3.00 20.57 -13.06
N ALA A 293 1.74 20.15 -12.95
CA ALA A 293 1.26 19.39 -11.81
C ALA A 293 1.33 17.89 -12.13
N ALA A 294 1.75 17.12 -11.13
CA ALA A 294 1.67 15.67 -11.11
C ALA A 294 0.80 15.25 -9.93
N GLY A 295 -0.07 14.27 -10.13
CA GLY A 295 -0.84 13.65 -9.05
C GLY A 295 0.02 12.82 -8.11
N VAL A 296 -0.62 11.98 -7.29
CA VAL A 296 0.09 10.93 -6.55
C VAL A 296 0.74 9.99 -7.56
N ARG A 297 1.99 9.61 -7.32
CA ARG A 297 2.72 8.70 -8.21
C ARG A 297 3.40 7.59 -7.43
N LEU A 298 3.48 6.41 -8.02
CA LEU A 298 4.41 5.37 -7.61
C LEU A 298 5.68 5.51 -8.46
N VAL A 299 6.85 5.54 -7.81
CA VAL A 299 8.13 5.78 -8.48
C VAL A 299 9.13 4.72 -8.07
N LEU A 300 9.79 4.12 -9.06
CA LEU A 300 10.95 3.25 -8.85
C LEU A 300 12.20 3.99 -9.34
N GLN A 301 13.17 4.14 -8.46
CA GLN A 301 14.42 4.85 -8.70
C GLN A 301 15.60 3.93 -8.42
N ASP A 302 16.63 3.94 -9.25
CA ASP A 302 17.87 3.22 -8.97
C ASP A 302 18.68 3.98 -7.93
N LEU A 303 19.14 3.30 -6.87
CA LEU A 303 19.93 3.92 -5.81
C LEU A 303 21.39 4.12 -6.22
N GLY A 304 21.87 3.48 -7.29
CA GLY A 304 23.24 3.54 -7.77
C GLY A 304 23.56 4.87 -8.47
N ASP A 305 22.73 5.26 -9.43
CA ASP A 305 22.89 6.52 -10.20
C ASP A 305 21.82 7.58 -9.88
N GLY A 306 20.77 7.21 -9.14
CA GLY A 306 19.66 8.11 -8.82
C GLY A 306 18.65 8.27 -9.96
N GLU A 307 18.76 7.52 -11.05
CA GLU A 307 17.85 7.63 -12.19
C GLU A 307 16.49 7.02 -11.88
N VAL A 308 15.43 7.69 -12.35
CA VAL A 308 14.07 7.15 -12.25
C VAL A 308 13.88 6.09 -13.32
N VAL A 309 13.71 4.84 -12.90
CA VAL A 309 13.46 3.69 -13.81
C VAL A 309 12.08 3.84 -14.44
N TRP A 310 11.06 4.10 -13.63
CA TRP A 310 9.72 4.41 -14.09
C TRP A 310 8.93 5.21 -13.05
N SER A 311 7.88 5.89 -13.53
CA SER A 311 6.93 6.63 -12.69
C SER A 311 5.54 6.50 -13.28
N ILE A 312 4.57 6.10 -12.46
CA ILE A 312 3.16 5.94 -12.86
C ILE A 312 2.25 6.70 -11.90
N GLU A 313 1.12 7.19 -12.40
CA GLU A 313 0.11 7.84 -11.56
C GLU A 313 -0.69 6.79 -10.76
N ALA A 314 -1.10 7.19 -9.57
CA ALA A 314 -1.95 6.42 -8.68
C ALA A 314 -3.12 7.27 -8.20
N LEU A 315 -4.18 6.63 -7.73
CA LEU A 315 -5.33 7.31 -7.12
C LEU A 315 -4.87 8.17 -5.92
N ASP A 316 -5.20 9.47 -5.96
CA ASP A 316 -5.13 10.31 -4.77
C ASP A 316 -6.34 9.99 -3.88
N GLN A 317 -6.09 9.58 -2.65
CA GLN A 317 -7.15 9.28 -1.67
C GLN A 317 -7.65 10.53 -0.96
N ILE A 318 -7.05 11.69 -1.23
CA ILE A 318 -7.43 12.97 -0.64
C ILE A 318 -8.08 13.83 -1.72
N PHE A 319 -9.25 14.37 -1.42
CA PHE A 319 -9.90 15.33 -2.32
C PHE A 319 -9.13 16.65 -2.30
N ARG A 320 -8.66 17.10 -3.46
CA ARG A 320 -7.92 18.36 -3.66
C ARG A 320 -8.55 19.29 -4.70
N GLY A 321 -9.77 18.96 -5.14
CA GLY A 321 -10.51 19.77 -6.09
C GLY A 321 -11.09 21.03 -5.46
N ALA A 322 -11.76 21.84 -6.27
CA ALA A 322 -12.56 22.95 -5.76
C ALA A 322 -13.68 22.42 -4.87
N LEU A 323 -13.82 23.01 -3.68
CA LEU A 323 -15.00 22.79 -2.85
C LEU A 323 -16.20 23.48 -3.51
N PRO A 324 -17.40 22.87 -3.51
CA PRO A 324 -18.59 23.56 -3.94
C PRO A 324 -18.84 24.81 -3.06
N PRO A 325 -19.40 25.89 -3.63
CA PRO A 325 -19.64 27.16 -2.92
C PRO A 325 -20.60 27.02 -1.73
#